data_AF-G5AB68-F1
#
_entry.id   AF-G5AB68-F1
#
_cell.length_a   1.000
_cell.length_b   1.000
_cell.length_c   1.000
_cell.angle_alpha   90.00
_cell.angle_beta   90.00
_cell.angle_gamma   90.00
#
_symmetry.space_group_name_H-M   'P 1'
#
loop_
_entity.id
_entity.type
_entity.pdbx_description
1 polymer ?
#
loop_
_entity_poly.entity_id
_entity_poly.type
_entity_poly.pdbx_seq_one_letter_code
_entity_poly.pdbx_strand_id
1 'polypeptide(L)'
;WDVTFFGCFSSLVPNCFMSTICPCVAIAQIQARLGNCYATALYGHSSTIFDLLIIFLCGAAFFVLFYAFSLCLVRMKVRKEFEIKGSIGVDCLASTCCAPCTVAQMASQMQSYTPGSCSFQQPGVVDTLPGYPVTPAMQFI
;
A
#
# COMPACT_ATOMS: atom_id res chain seq x y z
N TRP A 1 9.02 19.30 -35.75
CA TRP A 1 9.57 18.11 -35.08
C TRP A 1 10.31 17.32 -36.13
N ASP A 2 11.63 17.18 -36.00
CA ASP A 2 12.48 16.53 -37.02
C ASP A 2 12.40 14.99 -36.96
N VAL A 3 11.80 14.45 -35.91
CA VAL A 3 11.54 13.02 -35.71
C VAL A 3 10.06 12.79 -35.40
N THR A 4 9.57 11.59 -35.71
CA THR A 4 8.22 11.16 -35.33
C THR A 4 8.11 10.97 -33.80
N PHE A 5 6.89 10.90 -33.27
CA PHE A 5 6.65 10.82 -31.83
C PHE A 5 7.37 9.63 -31.15
N PHE A 6 7.36 8.46 -31.80
CA PHE A 6 8.11 7.28 -31.35
C PHE A 6 9.51 7.17 -31.97
N GLY A 7 10.06 8.26 -32.49
CA GLY A 7 11.38 8.29 -33.12
C GLY A 7 12.56 8.07 -32.16
N CYS A 8 12.34 8.05 -30.83
CA CYS A 8 13.40 7.81 -29.85
C CYS A 8 14.04 6.41 -30.02
N PHE A 9 13.28 5.42 -30.51
CA PHE A 9 13.75 4.03 -30.64
C PHE A 9 14.83 3.86 -31.71
N SER A 10 14.93 4.80 -32.66
CA SER A 10 15.98 4.82 -33.68
C SER A 10 17.33 5.33 -33.14
N SER A 11 17.32 6.05 -32.01
CA SER A 11 18.51 6.58 -31.33
C SER A 11 18.40 6.36 -29.82
N LEU A 12 18.52 5.10 -29.41
CA LEU A 12 18.41 4.67 -28.00
C LEU A 12 19.38 5.40 -27.07
N VAL A 13 20.65 5.55 -27.47
CA VAL A 13 21.68 6.30 -26.73
C VAL A 13 22.13 7.50 -27.59
N PRO A 14 22.21 8.72 -27.04
CA PRO A 14 21.85 9.11 -25.67
C PRO A 14 20.34 9.41 -25.49
N ASN A 15 19.55 9.50 -26.55
CA ASN A 15 18.24 10.17 -26.48
C ASN A 15 17.20 9.41 -25.62
N CYS A 16 16.78 8.21 -26.03
CA CYS A 16 15.70 7.51 -25.33
C CYS A 16 16.09 7.04 -23.92
N PHE A 17 17.36 6.65 -23.73
CA PHE A 17 17.90 6.25 -22.43
C PHE A 17 18.04 7.43 -21.46
N MET A 18 18.57 8.57 -21.91
CA MET A 18 18.72 9.73 -21.03
C MET A 18 17.37 10.32 -20.66
N SER A 19 16.40 10.32 -21.59
CA SER A 19 15.05 10.83 -21.34
C SER A 19 14.26 9.96 -20.35
N THR A 20 14.61 8.67 -20.21
CA THR A 20 13.95 7.76 -19.25
C THR A 20 14.65 7.74 -17.89
N ILE A 21 15.98 7.73 -17.85
CA ILE A 21 16.74 7.57 -16.60
C ILE A 21 17.04 8.90 -15.93
N CYS A 22 17.32 9.95 -16.72
CA CYS A 22 17.66 11.28 -16.23
C CYS A 22 16.86 12.36 -16.99
N PRO A 23 15.51 12.33 -16.93
CA PRO A 23 14.68 13.29 -17.66
C PRO A 23 14.98 14.74 -17.28
N CYS A 24 15.38 15.02 -16.04
CA CYS A 24 15.75 16.36 -15.60
C CYS A 24 16.94 16.94 -16.37
N VAL A 25 17.91 16.11 -16.78
CA VAL A 25 19.06 16.54 -17.59
C VAL A 25 18.64 16.78 -19.03
N ALA A 26 17.87 15.87 -19.63
CA ALA A 26 17.36 16.04 -21.00
C ALA A 26 16.49 17.32 -21.11
N ILE A 27 15.63 17.56 -20.12
CA ILE A 27 14.82 18.79 -20.04
C ILE A 27 15.72 20.01 -19.81
N ALA A 28 16.70 19.96 -18.90
CA ALA A 28 17.61 21.07 -18.67
C ALA A 28 18.43 21.44 -19.93
N GLN A 29 18.85 20.45 -20.72
CA GLN A 29 19.52 20.67 -22.01
C GLN A 29 18.60 21.39 -23.01
N ILE A 30 17.31 21.01 -23.09
CA ILE A 30 16.32 21.69 -23.92
C ILE A 30 16.09 23.12 -23.42
N GLN A 31 15.92 23.31 -22.12
CA GLN A 31 15.72 24.62 -21.50
C GLN A 31 16.92 25.55 -21.72
N ALA A 32 18.14 25.01 -21.69
CA ALA A 32 19.35 25.77 -22.03
C ALA A 32 19.35 26.26 -23.48
N ARG A 33 18.84 25.46 -24.43
CA ARG A 33 18.65 25.87 -25.83
C ARG A 33 17.53 26.87 -26.02
N LEU A 34 16.55 26.90 -25.12
CA LEU A 34 15.49 27.90 -25.08
C LEU A 34 15.93 29.22 -24.39
N GLY A 35 17.18 29.31 -23.91
CA GLY A 35 17.75 30.52 -23.32
C GLY A 35 17.70 30.58 -21.78
N ASN A 36 17.18 29.54 -21.12
CA ASN A 36 17.19 29.44 -19.66
C ASN A 36 18.56 28.97 -19.14
N CYS A 37 18.90 29.30 -17.90
CA CYS A 37 20.12 28.78 -17.28
C CYS A 37 20.00 27.26 -17.05
N TYR A 38 20.95 26.49 -17.57
CA TYR A 38 21.01 25.03 -17.41
C TYR A 38 20.94 24.61 -15.95
N ALA A 39 21.75 25.23 -15.09
CA ALA A 39 21.81 24.89 -13.66
C ALA A 39 20.46 25.13 -12.98
N THR A 40 19.85 26.30 -13.22
CA THR A 40 18.54 26.64 -12.64
C THR A 40 17.44 25.66 -13.08
N ALA A 41 17.40 25.32 -14.38
CA ALA A 41 16.44 24.34 -14.90
C ALA A 41 16.67 22.94 -14.30
N LEU A 42 17.93 22.51 -14.21
CA LEU A 42 18.28 21.19 -13.66
C LEU A 42 17.87 21.07 -12.19
N TYR A 43 18.25 22.03 -11.35
CA TYR A 43 17.90 22.02 -9.92
C TYR A 43 16.40 22.18 -9.69
N GLY A 44 15.74 23.05 -10.45
CA GLY A 44 14.29 23.26 -10.35
C GLY A 44 13.52 21.97 -10.61
N HIS A 45 13.79 21.30 -11.74
CA HIS A 45 13.12 20.04 -12.06
C HIS A 45 13.53 18.90 -11.11
N SER A 46 14.80 18.81 -10.72
CA SER A 46 15.26 17.77 -9.77
C SER A 46 14.59 17.90 -8.41
N SER A 47 14.43 19.13 -7.90
CA SER A 47 13.70 19.41 -6.65
C SER A 47 12.25 18.95 -6.77
N THR A 48 11.54 19.36 -7.82
CA THR A 48 10.12 18.99 -7.97
C THR A 48 9.89 17.48 -8.03
N ILE A 49 10.78 16.73 -8.69
CA ILE A 49 10.69 15.25 -8.76
C ILE A 49 10.92 14.64 -7.38
N PHE A 50 11.95 15.12 -6.67
CA PHE A 50 12.27 14.63 -5.33
C PHE A 50 11.14 14.93 -4.33
N ASP A 51 10.59 16.15 -4.36
CA ASP A 51 9.49 16.56 -3.49
C ASP A 51 8.24 15.69 -3.73
N LEU A 52 7.88 15.43 -4.99
CA LEU A 52 6.77 14.54 -5.33
C LEU A 52 7.01 13.10 -4.86
N LEU A 53 8.25 12.59 -4.99
CA LEU A 53 8.61 11.27 -4.50
C LEU A 53 8.47 11.18 -2.97
N ILE A 54 8.95 12.18 -2.23
CA ILE A 54 8.83 12.23 -0.77
C ILE A 54 7.36 12.30 -0.35
N ILE A 55 6.54 13.13 -1.00
CA ILE A 55 5.10 13.22 -0.72
C ILE A 55 4.42 11.86 -0.95
N PHE A 56 4.74 11.18 -2.07
CA PHE A 56 4.19 9.88 -2.37
C PHE A 56 4.58 8.82 -1.33
N LEU A 57 5.87 8.74 -0.98
CA LEU A 57 6.37 7.79 0.02
C LEU A 57 5.79 8.06 1.41
N CYS A 58 5.69 9.33 1.81
CA CYS A 58 5.09 9.74 3.09
C CYS A 58 3.60 9.40 3.13
N GLY A 59 2.87 9.69 2.05
CA GLY A 59 1.46 9.32 1.91
C GLY A 59 1.23 7.81 1.95
N ALA A 60 2.06 7.04 1.26
CA ALA A 60 2.01 5.57 1.29
C ALA A 60 2.30 5.02 2.69
N ALA A 61 3.32 5.53 3.38
CA ALA A 61 3.65 5.13 4.74
C ALA A 61 2.51 5.45 5.71
N PHE A 62 1.91 6.65 5.61
CA PHE A 62 0.76 7.03 6.41
C PHE A 62 -0.42 6.08 6.19
N PHE A 63 -0.74 5.75 4.94
CA PHE A 63 -1.82 4.83 4.61
C PHE A 63 -1.58 3.41 5.16
N VAL A 64 -0.35 2.90 5.04
CA VAL A 64 0.03 1.57 5.58
C VAL A 64 -0.09 1.55 7.10
N LEU A 65 0.40 2.58 7.80
CA LEU A 65 0.31 2.67 9.25
C LEU A 65 -1.15 2.81 9.72
N PHE A 66 -1.94 3.65 9.05
CA PHE A 66 -3.37 3.81 9.35
C PHE A 66 -4.13 2.50 9.17
N TYR A 67 -3.92 1.81 8.05
CA TYR A 67 -4.53 0.51 7.79
C TYR A 67 -4.12 -0.55 8.81
N ALA A 68 -2.83 -0.65 9.14
CA ALA A 68 -2.34 -1.57 10.17
C ALA A 68 -2.94 -1.28 11.55
N PHE A 69 -3.07 0.01 11.92
CA PHE A 69 -3.72 0.42 13.15
C PHE A 69 -5.20 0.03 13.17
N SER A 70 -5.96 0.33 12.10
CA SER A 70 -7.36 -0.09 11.97
C SER A 70 -7.53 -1.61 12.08
N LEU A 71 -6.66 -2.39 11.43
CA LEU A 71 -6.68 -3.85 11.54
C LEU A 71 -6.39 -4.34 12.95
N CYS A 72 -5.44 -3.71 13.66
CA CYS A 72 -5.17 -4.03 15.06
C CYS A 72 -6.41 -3.76 15.94
N LEU A 73 -7.10 -2.63 15.74
CA LEU A 73 -8.34 -2.34 16.48
C LEU A 73 -9.43 -3.38 16.21
N VAL A 74 -9.63 -3.75 14.95
CA VAL A 74 -10.61 -4.78 14.56
C VAL A 74 -10.22 -6.12 15.19
N ARG A 75 -8.94 -6.50 15.13
CA ARG A 75 -8.43 -7.74 15.73
C ARG A 75 -8.63 -7.76 17.24
N MET A 76 -8.33 -6.66 17.94
CA MET A 76 -8.59 -6.54 19.38
C MET A 76 -10.08 -6.67 19.69
N LYS A 77 -10.96 -6.06 18.87
CA LYS A 77 -12.41 -6.20 19.03
C LYS A 77 -12.84 -7.65 18.87
N VAL A 78 -12.40 -8.34 17.81
CA VAL A 78 -12.64 -9.78 17.63
C VAL A 78 -12.18 -10.57 18.85
N ARG A 79 -10.96 -10.35 19.34
CA ARG A 79 -10.45 -11.08 20.52
C ARG A 79 -11.28 -10.83 21.78
N LYS A 80 -11.78 -9.62 21.98
CA LYS A 80 -12.62 -9.27 23.12
C LYS A 80 -13.97 -9.99 23.07
N GLU A 81 -14.62 -10.03 21.91
CA GLU A 81 -15.92 -10.70 21.75
C GLU A 81 -15.82 -12.23 21.91
N PHE A 82 -14.68 -12.83 21.54
CA PHE A 82 -14.44 -14.27 21.63
C PHE A 82 -13.59 -14.69 22.85
N GLU A 83 -13.36 -13.77 23.81
CA GLU A 83 -12.53 -14.00 25.00
C GLU A 83 -11.14 -14.63 24.73
N ILE A 84 -10.52 -14.29 23.59
CA ILE A 84 -9.24 -14.84 23.16
C ILE A 84 -8.09 -14.12 23.85
N LYS A 85 -7.38 -14.80 24.77
CA LYS A 85 -6.18 -14.28 25.45
C LYS A 85 -5.12 -13.78 24.46
N GLY A 86 -4.60 -12.57 24.67
CA GLY A 86 -3.28 -12.15 24.20
C GLY A 86 -3.00 -10.66 24.33
N SER A 87 -2.03 -10.16 23.56
CA SER A 87 -1.43 -8.84 23.76
C SER A 87 -1.51 -7.96 22.53
N ILE A 88 -1.67 -6.65 22.79
CA ILE A 88 -1.75 -5.60 21.77
C ILE A 88 -0.50 -5.58 20.87
N GLY A 89 0.69 -5.78 21.45
CA GLY A 89 1.95 -5.77 20.70
C GLY A 89 2.03 -6.88 19.65
N VAL A 90 1.53 -8.08 19.96
CA VAL A 90 1.49 -9.20 19.02
C VAL A 90 0.45 -8.96 17.92
N ASP A 91 -0.68 -8.33 18.26
CA ASP A 91 -1.72 -8.00 17.27
C ASP A 91 -1.27 -6.91 16.29
N CYS A 92 -0.55 -5.89 16.77
CA CYS A 92 0.10 -4.91 15.92
C CYS A 92 1.12 -5.56 14.97
N LEU A 93 1.98 -6.44 15.49
CA LEU A 93 3.04 -7.08 14.72
C LEU A 93 2.49 -8.05 13.66
N ALA A 94 1.46 -8.82 13.99
CA ALA A 94 0.81 -9.71 13.03
C ALA A 94 0.13 -8.92 11.90
N SER A 95 -0.54 -7.81 12.25
CA SER A 95 -1.24 -6.95 11.30
C SER A 95 -0.29 -6.24 10.32
N THR A 96 0.91 -5.86 10.77
CA THR A 96 1.94 -5.25 9.89
C THR A 96 2.74 -6.27 9.07
N CYS A 97 2.97 -7.49 9.59
CA CYS A 97 3.74 -8.53 8.90
C CYS A 97 2.99 -9.10 7.67
N CYS A 98 1.71 -9.43 7.82
CA CYS A 98 0.85 -9.83 6.71
C CYS A 98 -0.60 -9.46 7.00
N ALA A 99 -1.00 -8.26 6.56
CA ALA A 99 -2.38 -7.79 6.69
C ALA A 99 -3.40 -8.72 6.01
N PRO A 100 -3.19 -9.24 4.78
CA PRO A 100 -4.13 -10.16 4.14
C PRO A 100 -4.31 -11.46 4.95
N CYS A 101 -3.23 -12.01 5.49
CA CYS A 101 -3.28 -13.21 6.33
C CYS A 101 -4.07 -12.95 7.62
N THR A 102 -3.86 -11.78 8.24
CA THR A 102 -4.57 -11.37 9.45
C THR A 102 -6.06 -11.21 9.19
N VAL A 103 -6.44 -10.57 8.07
CA VAL A 103 -7.83 -10.46 7.63
C VAL A 103 -8.43 -11.83 7.33
N ALA A 104 -7.73 -12.71 6.59
CA ALA A 104 -8.20 -14.06 6.29
C ALA A 104 -8.41 -14.90 7.56
N GLN A 105 -7.50 -14.80 8.54
CA GLN A 105 -7.66 -15.45 9.84
C GLN A 105 -8.93 -14.95 10.55
N MET A 106 -9.12 -13.62 10.64
CA MET A 106 -10.31 -13.04 11.29
C MET A 106 -11.60 -13.38 10.55
N ALA A 107 -11.59 -13.32 9.22
CA ALA A 107 -12.72 -13.65 8.36
C ALA A 107 -13.14 -15.13 8.51
N SER A 108 -12.15 -16.02 8.64
CA SER A 108 -12.41 -17.44 8.89
C SER A 108 -13.02 -17.66 10.27
N GLN A 109 -12.55 -16.97 11.31
CA GLN A 109 -13.14 -17.06 12.66
C GLN A 109 -14.58 -16.51 12.68
N MET A 110 -14.82 -15.43 11.95
CA MET A 110 -16.12 -14.78 11.85
C MET A 110 -17.06 -15.44 10.83
N GLN A 111 -16.61 -16.47 10.11
CA GLN A 111 -17.36 -17.12 9.02
C GLN A 111 -17.92 -16.09 8.01
N SER A 112 -17.15 -15.04 7.73
CA SER A 112 -17.63 -13.89 6.96
C SER A 112 -17.60 -14.10 5.44
N TYR A 113 -17.24 -15.30 4.97
CA TYR A 113 -17.14 -15.65 3.56
C TYR A 113 -17.47 -17.13 3.35
N THR A 114 -17.81 -17.51 2.11
CA THR A 114 -18.04 -18.91 1.71
C THR A 114 -16.85 -19.42 0.88
N PRO A 115 -16.15 -20.49 1.31
CA PRO A 115 -15.04 -21.06 0.54
C PRO A 115 -15.46 -21.49 -0.86
N GLY A 116 -14.64 -21.20 -1.87
CA GLY A 116 -14.91 -21.58 -3.26
C GLY A 116 -15.90 -20.70 -4.02
N SER A 117 -16.49 -19.68 -3.38
CA SER A 117 -17.33 -18.69 -4.06
C SER A 117 -16.74 -17.28 -3.97
N CYS A 118 -16.63 -16.58 -5.10
CA CYS A 118 -16.28 -15.16 -5.14
C CYS A 118 -17.53 -14.29 -5.02
N SER A 119 -18.23 -14.37 -3.89
CA SER A 119 -19.36 -13.48 -3.58
C SER A 119 -18.93 -12.41 -2.58
N PHE A 120 -19.14 -11.15 -2.94
CA PHE A 120 -19.06 -10.03 -1.97
C PHE A 120 -20.32 -9.94 -1.09
N GLN A 121 -21.34 -10.75 -1.40
CA GLN A 121 -22.56 -10.87 -0.61
C GLN A 121 -22.25 -11.58 0.69
N GLN A 122 -22.70 -11.01 1.81
CA GLN A 122 -22.66 -11.67 3.11
C GLN A 122 -23.42 -13.01 3.03
N PRO A 123 -22.86 -14.12 3.53
CA PRO A 123 -23.60 -15.38 3.65
C PRO A 123 -24.89 -15.11 4.45
N GLY A 124 -26.04 -15.42 3.84
CA GLY A 124 -27.38 -14.90 4.17
C GLY A 124 -27.58 -14.33 5.58
N VAL A 125 -27.87 -13.03 5.67
CA VAL A 125 -28.36 -12.26 6.85
C VAL A 125 -28.17 -12.99 8.19
N VAL A 126 -26.92 -13.13 8.63
CA VAL A 126 -26.60 -13.44 10.02
C VAL A 126 -26.22 -12.11 10.66
N ASP A 127 -27.16 -11.51 11.39
CA ASP A 127 -27.01 -10.15 11.92
C ASP A 127 -25.83 -10.01 12.90
N THR A 128 -25.47 -11.09 13.61
CA THR A 128 -24.28 -11.22 14.47
C THR A 128 -24.06 -12.69 14.84
N LEU A 129 -22.79 -13.14 14.98
CA LEU A 129 -22.53 -14.45 15.60
C LEU A 129 -22.92 -14.41 17.08
N PRO A 130 -23.53 -15.46 17.64
CA PRO A 130 -23.74 -15.57 19.08
C PRO A 130 -22.38 -15.61 19.78
N GLY A 131 -22.20 -14.76 20.80
CA GLY A 131 -21.01 -14.79 21.65
C GLY A 131 -20.82 -16.16 22.29
N TYR A 132 -19.57 -16.57 22.53
CA TYR A 132 -19.29 -17.88 23.11
C TYR A 132 -19.94 -18.00 24.50
N PRO A 133 -20.67 -19.08 24.83
CA PRO A 133 -21.18 -19.25 26.18
C PRO A 133 -20.00 -19.42 27.14
N VAL A 134 -19.96 -18.62 28.20
CA VAL A 134 -18.94 -18.70 29.27
C VAL A 134 -19.03 -20.09 29.91
N THR A 135 -18.23 -21.03 29.42
CA THR A 135 -18.19 -22.42 29.91
C THR A 135 -16.76 -22.68 30.37
N PRO A 136 -16.56 -23.19 31.60
CA PRO A 136 -15.25 -23.20 32.24
C PRO A 136 -14.21 -23.97 31.42
N ALA A 137 -12.99 -23.42 31.42
CA ALA A 137 -11.83 -23.82 30.64
C ALA A 137 -11.73 -25.34 30.40
N MET A 138 -11.99 -25.77 29.17
CA MET A 138 -11.53 -27.09 28.72
C MET A 138 -10.04 -26.97 28.37
N GLN A 139 -9.23 -27.52 29.27
CA GLN A 139 -7.80 -27.69 29.10
C GLN A 139 -7.56 -28.63 27.90
N PHE A 140 -6.75 -28.22 26.94
CA PHE A 140 -6.18 -29.13 25.96
C PHE A 140 -4.74 -29.43 26.35
N ILE A 141 -4.52 -30.73 26.55
CA ILE A 141 -3.27 -31.46 26.77
C ILE A 141 -2.37 -31.31 25.54
#